data_AF-A0A699ZNE8-F1
#
_entry.id   AF-A0A699ZNE8-F1
#
_cell.length_a   1.000
_cell.length_b   1.000
_cell.length_c   1.000
_cell.angle_alpha   90.00
_cell.angle_beta   90.00
_cell.angle_gamma   90.00
#
_symmetry.space_group_name_H-M   'P 1'
#
loop_
_entity.id
_entity.type
_entity.pdbx_description
1 polymer ?
#
loop_
_entity_poly.entity_id
_entity_poly.type
_entity_poly.pdbx_seq_one_letter_code
_entity_poly.pdbx_strand_id
1 'polypeptide(L)'
;MKMGIERALKAAFGDALLEVVQVDKVDVATASVANINAHLDMLRGAIHNFGGSVEVVEVQGSSCTVLYKGPPAIAKGVMAAIKDRFPSIKEVVLQ
;
A
#
# COMPACT_ATOMS: atom_id res chain seq x y z
N MET A 1 15.77 7.66 -19.92
CA MET A 1 15.73 7.12 -21.29
C MET A 1 14.40 6.38 -21.45
N LYS A 2 13.43 6.90 -22.22
CA LYS A 2 11.99 6.50 -22.19
C LYS A 2 11.40 6.03 -23.54
N MET A 3 12.19 5.90 -24.60
CA MET A 3 11.65 5.87 -25.98
C MET A 3 11.66 4.50 -26.68
N GLY A 4 11.97 3.40 -25.97
CA GLY A 4 12.12 2.08 -26.60
C GLY A 4 10.79 1.34 -26.83
N ILE A 5 10.00 1.19 -25.78
CA ILE A 5 8.79 0.36 -25.77
C ILE A 5 7.63 1.05 -26.51
N GLU A 6 7.45 2.36 -26.31
CA GLU A 6 6.42 3.15 -27.00
C GLU A 6 6.61 3.12 -28.52
N ARG A 7 7.86 3.13 -29.00
CA ARG A 7 8.17 3.10 -30.44
C ARG A 7 7.83 1.73 -31.06
N ALA A 8 8.07 0.64 -30.33
CA ALA A 8 7.71 -0.71 -30.75
C ALA A 8 6.18 -0.91 -30.78
N LEU A 9 5.47 -0.40 -29.76
CA LEU A 9 4.01 -0.49 -29.68
C LEU A 9 3.32 0.38 -30.75
N LYS A 10 3.78 1.61 -31.00
CA LYS A 10 3.25 2.44 -32.10
C LYS A 10 3.46 1.80 -33.47
N ALA A 11 4.58 1.10 -33.69
CA ALA A 11 4.84 0.43 -34.95
C ALA A 11 3.91 -0.78 -35.19
N ALA A 12 3.48 -1.47 -34.14
CA ALA A 12 2.61 -2.64 -34.24
C ALA A 12 1.11 -2.30 -34.28
N PHE A 13 0.68 -1.21 -33.64
CA PHE A 13 -0.74 -0.91 -33.41
C PHE A 13 -1.21 0.43 -34.00
N GLY A 14 -0.31 1.23 -34.59
CA GLY A 14 -0.66 2.46 -35.32
C GLY A 14 -1.52 3.45 -34.51
N ASP A 15 -2.53 4.03 -35.16
CA ASP A 15 -3.45 5.03 -34.56
C ASP A 15 -4.50 4.42 -33.61
N ALA A 16 -4.56 3.09 -33.46
CA ALA A 16 -5.45 2.43 -32.49
C ALA A 16 -4.91 2.52 -31.05
N LEU A 17 -3.68 3.00 -30.87
CA LEU A 17 -3.01 3.07 -29.59
C LEU A 17 -3.13 4.49 -29.03
N LEU A 18 -4.19 4.72 -28.24
CA LEU A 18 -4.52 6.02 -27.66
C LEU A 18 -3.46 6.53 -26.68
N GLU A 19 -3.07 5.73 -25.68
CA GLU A 19 -2.07 6.15 -24.70
C GLU A 19 -1.38 4.95 -24.05
N VAL A 20 -0.05 4.98 -23.95
CA VAL A 20 0.73 4.01 -23.16
C VAL A 20 0.89 4.58 -21.76
N VAL A 21 0.04 4.12 -20.84
CA VAL A 21 0.15 4.52 -19.43
C VAL A 21 1.21 3.66 -18.75
N GLN A 22 2.27 4.31 -18.26
CA GLN A 22 3.28 3.65 -17.43
C GLN A 22 2.69 3.38 -16.03
N VAL A 23 2.35 2.12 -15.74
CA VAL A 23 1.77 1.65 -14.47
C VAL A 23 2.82 1.57 -13.32
N ASP A 24 3.83 2.44 -13.33
CA ASP A 24 4.83 2.52 -12.23
C ASP A 24 4.62 3.73 -11.33
N LYS A 25 3.61 4.54 -11.61
CA LYS A 25 3.11 5.56 -10.69
C LYS A 25 1.67 5.24 -10.36
N VAL A 26 1.46 4.14 -9.63
CA VAL A 26 0.27 4.05 -8.80
C VAL A 26 0.33 5.28 -7.90
N ASP A 27 -0.59 6.20 -8.16
CA ASP A 27 -0.77 7.45 -7.46
C ASP A 27 -0.50 7.29 -5.97
N VAL A 28 0.26 8.25 -5.44
CA VAL A 28 0.58 8.44 -4.02
C VAL A 28 -0.59 7.92 -3.19
N ALA A 29 -0.38 6.74 -2.61
CA ALA A 29 -1.45 5.88 -2.14
C ALA A 29 -2.37 6.64 -1.20
N THR A 30 -3.57 6.97 -1.68
CA THR A 30 -4.63 7.49 -0.81
C THR A 30 -4.77 6.50 0.34
N ALA A 31 -4.64 7.00 1.56
CA ALA A 31 -4.82 6.23 2.79
C ALA A 31 -6.29 5.84 2.90
N SER A 32 -6.70 4.86 2.10
CA SER A 32 -8.01 4.23 2.17
C SER A 32 -7.88 2.92 2.95
N VAL A 33 -8.96 2.54 3.63
CA VAL A 33 -9.03 1.26 4.35
C VAL A 33 -8.61 0.10 3.43
N ALA A 34 -9.09 0.09 2.18
CA ALA A 34 -8.75 -0.95 1.20
C ALA A 34 -7.25 -1.02 0.89
N ASN A 35 -6.60 0.12 0.68
CA ASN A 35 -5.18 0.17 0.35
C ASN A 35 -4.31 -0.26 1.53
N ILE A 36 -4.64 0.19 2.74
CA ILE A 36 -3.93 -0.22 3.96
C ILE A 36 -4.13 -1.71 4.22
N ASN A 37 -5.36 -2.21 4.04
CA ASN A 37 -5.67 -3.62 4.22
C ASN A 37 -4.89 -4.50 3.23
N ALA A 38 -4.83 -4.11 1.96
CA ALA A 38 -4.02 -4.80 0.94
C ALA A 38 -2.52 -4.77 1.26
N HIS A 39 -2.02 -3.68 1.85
CA HIS A 39 -0.63 -3.62 2.31
C HIS A 39 -0.39 -4.56 3.50
N LEU A 40 -1.30 -4.56 4.46
CA LEU A 40 -1.23 -5.40 5.65
C LEU A 40 -1.43 -6.88 5.32
N ASP A 41 -2.17 -7.25 4.28
CA ASP A 41 -2.33 -8.65 3.85
C ASP A 41 -0.99 -9.32 3.54
N MET A 42 -0.05 -8.58 2.94
CA MET A 42 1.31 -9.07 2.72
C MET A 42 2.07 -9.32 4.03
N LEU A 43 1.77 -8.53 5.07
CA LEU A 43 2.40 -8.64 6.38
C LEU A 43 1.66 -9.59 7.33
N ARG A 44 0.38 -9.87 7.09
CA ARG A 44 -0.48 -10.71 7.94
C ARG A 44 0.10 -12.09 8.14
N GLY A 45 0.64 -12.70 7.08
CA GLY A 45 1.30 -14.01 7.17
C GLY A 45 2.47 -14.00 8.16
N ALA A 46 3.34 -12.98 8.08
CA ALA A 46 4.45 -12.84 9.01
C ALA A 46 3.96 -12.54 10.44
N ILE A 47 3.04 -11.58 10.59
CA ILE A 47 2.48 -11.18 11.89
C ILE A 47 1.82 -12.38 12.59
N HIS A 48 1.07 -13.20 11.86
CA HIS A 48 0.46 -14.43 12.36
C HIS A 48 1.52 -15.46 12.79
N ASN A 49 2.58 -15.65 12.02
CA ASN A 49 3.67 -16.55 12.37
C ASN A 49 4.41 -16.12 13.66
N PHE A 50 4.46 -14.83 13.94
CA PHE A 50 5.00 -14.29 15.18
C PHE A 50 3.98 -14.23 16.34
N GLY A 51 2.78 -14.78 16.18
CA GLY A 51 1.75 -14.84 17.22
C GLY A 51 0.95 -13.54 17.38
N GLY A 52 0.82 -12.75 16.32
CA GLY A 52 -0.03 -11.57 16.30
C GLY A 52 -1.11 -11.60 15.21
N SER A 53 -2.03 -10.67 15.26
CA SER A 53 -3.04 -10.43 14.22
C SER A 53 -3.26 -8.93 14.05
N VAL A 54 -3.52 -8.50 12.81
CA VAL A 54 -3.80 -7.11 12.48
C VAL A 54 -5.05 -6.97 11.62
N GLU A 55 -5.94 -6.07 12.02
CA GLU A 55 -7.17 -5.71 11.31
C GLU A 55 -7.29 -4.20 11.20
N VAL A 56 -7.67 -3.69 10.03
CA VAL A 56 -7.93 -2.26 9.86
C VAL A 56 -9.38 -2.01 10.24
N VAL A 57 -9.60 -1.12 11.22
CA VAL A 57 -10.95 -0.76 11.67
C VAL A 57 -11.43 0.44 10.86
N GLU A 58 -10.65 1.51 10.85
CA GLU A 58 -11.06 2.77 10.26
C GLU A 58 -9.84 3.61 9.85
N VAL A 59 -10.00 4.42 8.79
CA VAL A 59 -9.00 5.40 8.38
C VAL A 59 -9.69 6.74 8.24
N GLN A 60 -9.35 7.69 9.11
CA GLN A 60 -9.88 9.05 9.09
C GLN A 60 -8.77 10.03 8.71
N GLY A 61 -8.68 10.34 7.41
CA GLY A 61 -7.73 11.33 6.89
C GLY A 61 -6.28 10.99 7.19
N SER A 62 -5.73 11.56 8.27
CA SER A 62 -4.35 11.35 8.72
C SER A 62 -4.22 10.43 9.95
N SER A 63 -5.31 9.88 10.47
CA SER A 63 -5.29 8.86 11.52
C SER A 63 -5.78 7.51 11.00
N CYS A 64 -5.13 6.44 11.45
CA CYS A 64 -5.49 5.06 11.11
C CYS A 64 -5.69 4.26 12.39
N THR A 65 -6.88 3.70 12.56
CA THR A 65 -7.21 2.81 13.66
C THR A 65 -7.09 1.37 13.18
N VAL A 66 -6.19 0.62 13.80
CA VAL A 66 -6.02 -0.81 13.52
C VAL A 66 -6.13 -1.60 14.81
N LEU A 67 -6.88 -2.69 14.77
CA LEU A 67 -6.96 -3.67 15.84
C LEU A 67 -5.73 -4.56 15.74
N TYR A 68 -4.84 -4.47 16.72
CA TYR A 68 -3.61 -5.25 16.76
C TYR A 68 -3.58 -6.11 18.02
N LYS A 69 -3.50 -7.43 17.82
CA LYS A 69 -3.24 -8.38 18.91
C LYS A 69 -1.87 -8.98 18.72
N GLY A 70 -1.13 -9.14 19.81
CA GLY A 70 0.17 -9.83 19.80
C GLY A 70 1.26 -9.04 20.51
N PRO A 71 2.52 -9.48 20.36
CA PRO A 71 3.66 -8.85 21.01
C PRO A 71 3.84 -7.36 20.64
N PRO A 72 4.10 -6.47 21.63
CA PRO A 72 4.28 -5.04 21.38
C PRO A 72 5.49 -4.72 20.48
N ALA A 73 6.45 -5.64 20.35
CA ALA A 73 7.58 -5.52 19.44
C ALA A 73 7.13 -5.47 17.96
N ILE A 74 6.14 -6.28 17.59
CA ILE A 74 5.63 -6.35 16.22
C ILE A 74 4.69 -5.18 15.96
N ALA A 75 3.92 -4.76 16.97
CA ALA A 75 3.04 -3.59 16.88
C ALA A 75 3.79 -2.35 16.36
N LYS A 76 5.01 -2.11 16.86
CA LYS A 76 5.90 -1.04 16.38
C LYS A 76 6.31 -1.21 14.92
N GLY A 77 6.59 -2.45 14.50
CA GLY A 77 6.90 -2.76 13.11
C GLY A 77 5.72 -2.49 12.17
N VAL A 78 4.50 -2.86 12.57
CA VAL A 78 3.27 -2.59 11.81
C VAL A 78 3.03 -1.09 11.66
N MET A 79 3.16 -0.32 12.76
CA MET A 79 3.03 1.13 12.71
C MET A 79 4.07 1.78 11.78
N ALA A 80 5.33 1.31 11.83
CA ALA A 80 6.38 1.82 10.95
C ALA A 80 6.11 1.50 9.48
N ALA A 81 5.68 0.27 9.16
CA ALA A 81 5.35 -0.14 7.80
C ALA A 81 4.21 0.69 7.20
N ILE A 82 3.16 0.94 7.98
CA ILE A 82 2.04 1.79 7.55
C ILE A 82 2.53 3.23 7.28
N LYS A 83 3.34 3.82 8.17
CA LYS A 83 3.86 5.18 7.98
C LYS A 83 4.81 5.30 6.80
N ASP A 84 5.62 4.28 6.56
CA ASP A 84 6.58 4.24 5.45
C ASP A 84 5.86 4.16 4.10
N ARG A 85 4.80 3.35 4.02
CA ARG A 85 4.01 3.19 2.80
C ARG A 85 3.01 4.33 2.57
N PHE A 86 2.44 4.87 3.64
CA PHE A 86 1.41 5.91 3.61
C PHE A 86 1.87 7.14 4.39
N PRO A 87 2.68 8.03 3.79
CA PRO A 87 3.16 9.25 4.44
C PRO A 87 2.03 10.22 4.82
N SER A 88 0.83 10.04 4.27
CA SER A 88 -0.39 10.78 4.64
C SER A 88 -0.86 10.47 6.06
N ILE A 89 -0.51 9.31 6.62
CA ILE A 89 -0.93 8.88 7.96
C ILE A 89 0.11 9.33 8.98
N LYS A 90 -0.28 10.28 9.82
CA LYS A 90 0.56 10.83 10.89
C LYS A 90 0.42 10.04 12.18
N GLU A 91 -0.78 9.55 12.44
CA GLU A 91 -1.14 8.85 13.66
C GLU A 91 -1.67 7.45 13.35
N VAL A 92 -1.13 6.45 14.04
CA VAL A 92 -1.61 5.07 13.97
C VAL A 92 -2.02 4.68 15.38
N VAL A 93 -3.32 4.47 15.57
CA VAL A 93 -3.91 4.06 16.83
C VAL A 93 -4.04 2.54 16.79
N LEU A 94 -3.39 1.88 17.73
CA LEU A 94 -3.50 0.44 17.94
C LEU A 94 -4.55 0.19 19.02
N GLN A 95 -5.57 -0.60 18.70
CA GLN A 95 -6.55 -1.12 19.67
C GLN A 95 -6.30 -2.59 19.98
#